data_AF-A0AAW7AFF1-F1
#
_entry.id   AF-A0AAW7AFF1-F1
#
_cell.length_a   1.000
_cell.length_b   1.000
_cell.length_c   1.000
_cell.angle_alpha   90.00
_cell.angle_beta   90.00
_cell.angle_gamma   90.00
#
_symmetry.space_group_name_H-M   'P 1'
#
loop_
_entity.id
_entity.type
_entity.pdbx_description
1 polymer ?
#
loop_
_entity_poly.entity_id
_entity_poly.type
_entity_poly.pdbx_seq_one_letter_code
_entity_poly.pdbx_strand_id
1 'polypeptide(L)'
;MNVNLEETKEAVNSLKTKNFSDNKRQYDETEAKIIKQKDYIRNKLMPDNKQEDERIKEIASKLSSHIQVAFDEFDNMDKVIDYLMPTFQRGKVDKVYGRALLLMEENTMIEQVKAHFDDSKIKAKLMDYILTELIELSNEIMPNEYSEILTIERSYFELLYNHN
;
A
#
# COMPACT_ATOMS: atom_id res chain seq x y z
N MET A 1 20.54 -8.31 3.55
CA MET A 1 19.61 -7.48 4.34
C MET A 1 18.68 -8.43 5.09
N ASN A 2 18.21 -8.10 6.29
CA ASN A 2 17.19 -8.88 7.02
C ASN A 2 15.95 -7.99 7.20
N VAL A 3 14.78 -8.62 7.36
CA VAL A 3 13.55 -7.89 7.70
C VAL A 3 13.75 -7.24 9.07
N ASN A 4 13.51 -5.93 9.18
CA ASN A 4 13.64 -5.21 10.45
C ASN A 4 12.41 -4.32 10.70
N LEU A 5 11.31 -4.97 11.10
CA LEU A 5 10.03 -4.31 11.35
C LEU A 5 10.08 -3.46 12.61
N GLU A 6 10.76 -3.92 13.66
CA GLU A 6 10.87 -3.16 14.92
C GLU A 6 11.57 -1.81 14.72
N GLU A 7 12.73 -1.77 14.06
CA GLU A 7 13.37 -0.48 13.79
C GLU A 7 12.54 0.42 12.85
N THR A 8 11.70 -0.16 11.99
CA THR A 8 10.83 0.61 11.10
C THR A 8 9.66 1.20 11.87
N LYS A 9 9.09 0.42 12.78
CA LYS A 9 8.05 0.84 13.72
C LYS A 9 8.54 1.91 14.68
N GLU A 10 9.78 1.79 15.19
CA GLU A 10 10.43 2.83 15.98
C GLU A 10 10.60 4.14 15.20
N ALA A 11 10.99 4.06 13.92
CA ALA A 11 11.11 5.24 13.07
C ALA A 11 9.76 5.97 12.92
N VAL A 12 8.67 5.25 12.63
CA VAL A 12 7.31 5.82 12.58
C VAL A 12 6.89 6.39 13.94
N ASN A 13 7.12 5.65 15.04
CA ASN A 13 6.77 6.12 16.38
C ASN A 13 7.49 7.43 16.74
N SER A 14 8.71 7.64 16.25
CA SER A 14 9.47 8.88 16.48
C SER A 14 8.84 10.11 15.82
N LEU A 15 7.91 9.93 14.88
CA LEU A 15 7.19 11.02 14.21
C LEU A 15 5.96 11.50 14.99
N LYS A 16 5.42 10.71 15.93
CA LYS A 16 4.18 11.01 16.67
C LYS A 16 4.18 12.36 17.40
N THR A 17 5.36 12.88 17.74
CA THR A 17 5.53 14.15 18.46
C THR A 17 6.03 15.28 17.58
N LYS A 18 6.09 15.06 16.26
CA LYS A 18 6.69 15.97 15.28
C LYS A 18 5.63 16.45 14.31
N ASN A 19 5.65 17.73 13.99
CA ASN A 19 4.85 18.25 12.88
C ASN A 19 5.53 17.89 11.55
N PHE A 20 4.75 17.79 10.48
CA PHE A 20 5.29 17.49 9.15
C PHE A 20 6.15 18.63 8.60
N SER A 21 5.69 19.88 8.73
CA SER A 21 6.33 21.06 8.12
C SER A 21 7.81 21.22 8.51
N ASP A 22 8.13 21.02 9.79
CA ASP A 22 9.49 21.26 10.30
C ASP A 22 10.35 19.99 10.23
N ASN A 23 9.73 18.84 9.97
CA ASN A 23 10.40 17.53 10.00
C ASN A 23 10.27 16.76 8.69
N LYS A 24 9.93 17.43 7.57
CA LYS A 24 9.72 16.81 6.26
C LYS A 24 10.78 15.76 5.91
N ARG A 25 12.07 16.10 6.08
CA ARG A 25 13.17 15.17 5.80
C ARG A 25 13.05 13.85 6.58
N GLN A 26 12.65 13.89 7.84
CA GLN A 26 12.48 12.68 8.65
C GLN A 26 11.27 11.86 8.23
N TYR A 27 10.20 12.52 7.76
CA TYR A 27 9.06 11.84 7.15
C TYR A 27 9.47 11.14 5.84
N ASP A 28 10.22 11.82 4.97
CA ASP A 28 10.72 11.26 3.70
C ASP A 28 11.68 10.08 3.97
N GLU A 29 12.59 10.21 4.94
CA GLU A 29 13.52 9.13 5.34
C GLU A 29 12.77 7.92 5.94
N THR A 30 11.69 8.16 6.69
CA THR A 30 10.86 7.10 7.27
C THR A 30 10.07 6.35 6.20
N GLU A 31 9.47 7.06 5.25
CA GLU A 31 8.78 6.45 4.12
C GLU A 31 9.71 5.60 3.27
N ALA A 32 10.90 6.11 2.93
CA ALA A 32 11.91 5.36 2.20
C ALA A 32 12.34 4.08 2.95
N LYS A 33 12.40 4.13 4.28
CA LYS A 33 12.68 2.95 5.12
C LYS A 33 11.56 1.91 5.02
N ILE A 34 10.30 2.34 5.08
CA ILE A 34 9.12 1.48 4.93
C ILE A 34 9.15 0.80 3.56
N ILE A 35 9.27 1.58 2.47
CA ILE A 35 9.32 1.07 1.09
C ILE A 35 10.44 0.04 0.94
N LYS A 36 11.64 0.34 1.43
CA LYS A 36 12.79 -0.56 1.35
C LYS A 36 12.55 -1.90 2.06
N GLN A 37 11.90 -1.90 3.22
CA GLN A 37 11.55 -3.14 3.93
C GLN A 37 10.45 -3.90 3.19
N LYS A 38 9.42 -3.18 2.70
CA LYS A 38 8.33 -3.74 1.91
C LYS A 38 8.84 -4.45 0.65
N ASP A 39 9.71 -3.80 -0.12
CA ASP A 39 10.33 -4.37 -1.32
C ASP A 39 11.19 -5.58 -1.00
N TYR A 40 11.94 -5.55 0.10
CA TYR A 40 12.73 -6.70 0.53
C TYR A 40 11.85 -7.91 0.90
N ILE A 41 10.72 -7.68 1.59
CA ILE A 41 9.75 -8.74 1.88
C ILE A 41 9.11 -9.25 0.58
N ARG A 42 8.65 -8.36 -0.32
CA ARG A 42 8.07 -8.74 -1.63
C ARG A 42 9.00 -9.62 -2.44
N ASN A 43 10.26 -9.22 -2.57
CA ASN A 43 11.25 -9.96 -3.36
C ASN A 43 11.45 -11.40 -2.86
N LYS A 44 11.24 -11.67 -1.56
CA LYS A 44 11.25 -13.04 -1.01
C LYS A 44 9.96 -13.82 -1.29
N LEU A 45 8.85 -13.14 -1.52
CA LEU A 45 7.52 -13.73 -1.69
C LEU A 45 7.13 -13.87 -3.17
N MET A 46 7.92 -13.29 -4.07
CA MET A 46 7.81 -13.53 -5.50
C MET A 46 8.01 -15.01 -5.83
N PRO A 47 7.26 -15.59 -6.78
CA PRO A 47 7.42 -16.98 -7.14
C PRO A 47 8.80 -17.26 -7.76
N ASP A 48 9.44 -18.34 -7.32
CA ASP A 48 10.67 -18.85 -7.96
C ASP A 48 10.38 -19.56 -9.29
N ASN A 49 9.13 -19.99 -9.50
CA ASN A 49 8.70 -20.64 -10.73
C ASN A 49 8.27 -19.61 -11.79
N LYS A 50 8.92 -19.67 -12.97
CA LYS A 50 8.63 -18.82 -14.12
C LYS A 50 7.15 -18.78 -14.51
N GLN A 51 6.45 -19.92 -14.49
CA GLN A 51 5.04 -19.96 -14.89
C GLN A 51 4.15 -19.18 -13.92
N GLU A 52 4.43 -19.25 -12.62
CA GLU A 52 3.66 -18.54 -11.60
C GLU A 52 4.00 -17.05 -11.60
N ASP A 53 5.27 -16.70 -11.80
CA ASP A 53 5.73 -15.32 -12.00
C ASP A 53 5.05 -14.65 -13.21
N GLU A 54 5.04 -15.32 -14.37
CA GLU A 54 4.35 -14.83 -15.57
C GLU A 54 2.85 -14.64 -15.34
N ARG A 55 2.20 -15.59 -14.64
CA ARG A 55 0.78 -15.51 -14.30
C ARG A 55 0.48 -14.31 -13.37
N ILE A 56 1.31 -14.09 -12.35
CA ILE A 56 1.16 -12.93 -11.45
C ILE A 56 1.33 -11.63 -12.24
N LYS A 57 2.34 -11.54 -13.12
CA LYS A 57 2.59 -10.35 -13.96
C LYS A 57 1.45 -10.06 -14.93
N GLU A 58 0.85 -11.09 -15.54
CA GLU A 58 -0.31 -10.90 -16.42
C GLU A 58 -1.51 -10.33 -15.66
N ILE A 59 -1.77 -10.85 -14.46
CA ILE A 59 -2.85 -10.35 -13.61
C ILE A 59 -2.54 -8.92 -13.14
N ALA A 60 -1.31 -8.65 -12.71
CA ALA A 60 -0.84 -7.34 -12.29
C ALA A 60 -1.03 -6.30 -13.39
N SER A 61 -0.67 -6.60 -14.65
CA SER A 61 -0.89 -5.68 -15.77
C SER A 61 -2.37 -5.28 -15.95
N LYS A 62 -3.29 -6.23 -15.79
CA LYS A 62 -4.74 -5.96 -15.85
C LYS A 62 -5.22 -5.14 -14.65
N LEU A 63 -4.71 -5.46 -13.45
CA LEU A 63 -4.96 -4.69 -12.23
C LEU A 63 -4.47 -3.25 -12.36
N SER A 64 -3.25 -3.05 -12.84
CA SER A 64 -2.65 -1.73 -13.05
C SER A 64 -3.51 -0.86 -13.96
N SER A 65 -3.97 -1.43 -15.08
CA SER A 65 -4.90 -0.75 -16.01
C SER A 65 -6.23 -0.40 -15.33
N HIS A 66 -6.76 -1.30 -14.52
CA HIS A 66 -8.02 -1.08 -13.80
C HIS A 66 -7.88 -0.01 -12.71
N ILE A 67 -6.78 -0.03 -11.95
CA ILE A 67 -6.45 0.99 -10.96
C ILE A 67 -6.32 2.34 -11.63
N GLN A 68 -5.59 2.42 -12.75
CA GLN A 68 -5.46 3.64 -13.51
C GLN A 68 -6.82 4.21 -13.92
N VAL A 69 -7.74 3.40 -14.46
CA VAL A 69 -9.10 3.85 -14.81
C VAL A 69 -9.83 4.43 -13.59
N ALA A 70 -9.67 3.85 -12.40
CA ALA A 70 -10.31 4.35 -11.19
C ALA A 70 -9.91 5.80 -10.88
N PHE A 71 -8.63 6.14 -11.06
CA PHE A 71 -8.14 7.48 -10.79
C PHE A 71 -8.34 8.41 -11.99
N ASP A 72 -8.18 7.95 -13.23
CA ASP A 72 -8.38 8.79 -14.42
C ASP A 72 -9.84 9.23 -14.64
N GLU A 73 -10.83 8.39 -14.27
CA GLU A 73 -12.25 8.65 -14.55
C GLU A 73 -13.02 9.29 -13.38
N PHE A 74 -12.47 9.26 -12.15
CA PHE A 74 -13.21 9.67 -10.96
C PHE A 74 -12.45 10.69 -10.11
N ASP A 75 -12.95 11.93 -10.09
CA ASP A 75 -12.49 13.00 -9.19
C ASP A 75 -13.16 12.94 -7.80
N ASN A 76 -13.88 11.86 -7.50
CA ASN A 76 -14.63 11.69 -6.26
C ASN A 76 -14.18 10.43 -5.53
N MET A 77 -13.79 10.59 -4.26
CA MET A 77 -13.32 9.52 -3.40
C MET A 77 -14.28 8.32 -3.32
N ASP A 78 -15.57 8.56 -3.11
CA ASP A 78 -16.55 7.48 -2.95
C ASP A 78 -16.67 6.66 -4.24
N LYS A 79 -16.60 7.31 -5.41
CA LYS A 79 -16.58 6.61 -6.71
C LYS A 79 -15.31 5.79 -6.92
N VAL A 80 -14.14 6.30 -6.51
CA VAL A 80 -12.89 5.54 -6.56
C VAL A 80 -13.01 4.29 -5.68
N ILE A 81 -13.54 4.44 -4.46
CA ILE A 81 -13.78 3.33 -3.53
C ILE A 81 -14.75 2.31 -4.13
N ASP A 82 -15.92 2.75 -4.60
CA ASP A 82 -16.94 1.87 -5.18
C ASP A 82 -16.39 1.09 -6.38
N TYR A 83 -15.54 1.73 -7.19
CA TYR A 83 -14.92 1.10 -8.35
C TYR A 83 -13.83 0.09 -7.98
N LEU A 84 -13.02 0.37 -6.95
CA LEU A 84 -11.93 -0.52 -6.52
C LEU A 84 -12.40 -1.64 -5.58
N MET A 85 -13.52 -1.48 -4.88
CA MET A 85 -14.04 -2.47 -3.92
C MET A 85 -14.15 -3.91 -4.51
N PRO A 86 -14.66 -4.13 -5.74
CA PRO A 86 -14.67 -5.46 -6.35
C PRO A 86 -13.28 -6.09 -6.51
N THR A 87 -12.23 -5.28 -6.69
CA THR A 87 -10.84 -5.76 -6.79
C THR A 87 -10.39 -6.39 -5.47
N PHE A 88 -10.66 -5.75 -4.33
CA PHE A 88 -10.33 -6.30 -3.01
C PHE A 88 -11.17 -7.56 -2.69
N GLN A 89 -12.47 -7.51 -2.96
CA GLN A 89 -13.37 -8.66 -2.76
C GLN A 89 -12.93 -9.88 -3.58
N ARG A 90 -12.53 -9.66 -4.84
CA ARG A 90 -11.99 -10.74 -5.67
C ARG A 90 -10.66 -11.27 -5.12
N GLY A 91 -9.78 -10.41 -4.63
CA GLY A 91 -8.50 -10.81 -4.03
C GLY A 91 -8.67 -11.79 -2.87
N LYS A 92 -9.70 -11.60 -2.04
CA LYS A 92 -10.04 -12.49 -0.92
C LYS A 92 -10.48 -13.90 -1.39
N VAL A 93 -11.08 -14.01 -2.57
CA VAL A 93 -11.57 -15.29 -3.15
C VAL A 93 -10.51 -15.97 -4.03
N ASP A 94 -9.86 -15.22 -4.91
CA ASP A 94 -8.82 -15.71 -5.82
C ASP A 94 -7.44 -15.31 -5.28
N LYS A 95 -6.80 -16.23 -4.56
CA LYS A 95 -5.51 -15.98 -3.91
C LYS A 95 -4.40 -15.55 -4.88
N VAL A 96 -4.42 -16.03 -6.14
CA VAL A 96 -3.39 -15.63 -7.11
C VAL A 96 -3.62 -14.18 -7.54
N TYR A 97 -4.88 -13.80 -7.72
CA TYR A 97 -5.26 -12.42 -7.98
C TYR A 97 -4.93 -11.50 -6.80
N GLY A 98 -5.25 -11.91 -5.58
CA GLY A 98 -4.91 -11.16 -4.37
C GLY A 98 -3.39 -11.00 -4.18
N ARG A 99 -2.60 -12.05 -4.45
CA ARG A 99 -1.13 -11.96 -4.42
C ARG A 99 -0.59 -11.00 -5.46
N ALA A 100 -1.16 -10.98 -6.67
CA ALA A 100 -0.76 -10.02 -7.70
C ALA A 100 -1.06 -8.57 -7.26
N LEU A 101 -2.22 -8.32 -6.67
CA LEU A 101 -2.56 -7.02 -6.10
C LEU A 101 -1.54 -6.58 -5.04
N LEU A 102 -1.28 -7.44 -4.05
CA LEU A 102 -0.37 -7.12 -2.94
C LEU A 102 1.09 -6.95 -3.36
N LEU A 103 1.61 -7.85 -4.20
CA LEU A 103 3.04 -7.90 -4.53
C LEU A 103 3.44 -6.91 -5.62
N MET A 104 2.53 -6.56 -6.54
CA MET A 104 2.87 -5.79 -7.74
C MET A 104 2.19 -4.42 -7.78
N GLU A 105 0.94 -4.30 -7.32
CA GLU A 105 0.10 -3.12 -7.61
C GLU A 105 -0.25 -2.28 -6.39
N GLU A 106 0.00 -2.77 -5.18
CA GLU A 106 -0.24 -2.01 -3.95
C GLU A 106 0.46 -0.65 -3.98
N ASN A 107 1.72 -0.59 -4.42
CA ASN A 107 2.48 0.65 -4.39
C ASN A 107 1.97 1.62 -5.45
N THR A 108 1.60 1.10 -6.63
CA THR A 108 0.94 1.86 -7.68
C THR A 108 -0.32 2.54 -7.13
N MET A 109 -1.14 1.79 -6.41
CA MET A 109 -2.38 2.33 -5.82
C MET A 109 -2.10 3.43 -4.80
N ILE A 110 -1.10 3.24 -3.92
CA ILE A 110 -0.67 4.26 -2.95
C ILE A 110 -0.19 5.54 -3.64
N GLU A 111 0.65 5.41 -4.68
CA GLU A 111 1.14 6.57 -5.43
C GLU A 111 0.02 7.33 -6.14
N GLN A 112 -0.97 6.61 -6.69
CA GLN A 112 -2.16 7.24 -7.29
C GLN A 112 -2.94 8.08 -6.26
N VAL A 113 -3.15 7.56 -5.04
CA VAL A 113 -3.81 8.33 -3.96
C VAL A 113 -3.04 9.61 -3.63
N LYS A 114 -1.71 9.54 -3.57
CA LYS A 114 -0.85 10.72 -3.26
C LYS A 114 -0.96 11.79 -4.33
N ALA A 115 -1.04 11.39 -5.60
CA ALA A 115 -0.99 12.28 -6.76
C ALA A 115 -2.35 12.83 -7.18
N HIS A 116 -3.43 12.05 -7.04
CA HIS A 116 -4.71 12.35 -7.68
C HIS A 116 -5.52 13.46 -7.01
N PHE A 117 -5.56 13.47 -5.67
CA PHE A 117 -6.30 14.48 -4.93
C PHE A 117 -5.37 15.60 -4.45
N ASP A 118 -5.88 16.82 -4.26
CA ASP A 118 -5.11 17.89 -3.60
C ASP A 118 -5.40 17.96 -2.09
N ASP A 119 -6.64 17.64 -1.70
CA ASP A 119 -7.12 17.75 -0.32
C ASP A 119 -6.51 16.64 0.58
N SER A 120 -5.79 17.07 1.63
CA SER A 120 -5.12 16.17 2.59
C SER A 120 -6.09 15.25 3.33
N LYS A 121 -7.32 15.69 3.61
CA LYS A 121 -8.35 14.89 4.29
C LYS A 121 -8.92 13.83 3.38
N ILE A 122 -9.06 14.13 2.08
CA ILE A 122 -9.47 13.13 1.09
C ILE A 122 -8.37 12.07 0.96
N LYS A 123 -7.10 12.49 0.82
CA LYS A 123 -5.95 11.56 0.81
C LYS A 123 -5.92 10.68 2.04
N ALA A 124 -6.09 11.26 3.23
CA ALA A 124 -6.08 10.52 4.49
C ALA A 124 -7.12 9.40 4.49
N LYS A 125 -8.38 9.73 4.16
CA LYS A 125 -9.48 8.77 4.16
C LYS A 125 -9.30 7.67 3.13
N LEU A 126 -8.91 8.03 1.91
CA LEU A 126 -8.74 7.06 0.85
C LEU A 126 -7.53 6.15 1.09
N MET A 127 -6.42 6.70 1.57
CA MET A 127 -5.23 5.95 1.96
C MET A 127 -5.56 4.98 3.10
N ASP A 128 -6.30 5.45 4.11
CA ASP A 128 -6.73 4.62 5.23
C ASP A 128 -7.61 3.45 4.78
N TYR A 129 -8.57 3.71 3.89
CA TYR A 129 -9.43 2.68 3.31
C TYR A 129 -8.62 1.64 2.52
N ILE A 130 -7.79 2.08 1.57
CA ILE A 130 -6.99 1.20 0.72
C ILE A 130 -6.06 0.33 1.57
N LEU A 131 -5.33 0.93 2.52
CA LEU A 131 -4.42 0.18 3.38
C LEU A 131 -5.18 -0.78 4.30
N THR A 132 -6.38 -0.43 4.76
CA THR A 132 -7.22 -1.35 5.54
C THR A 132 -7.59 -2.58 4.71
N GLU A 133 -8.08 -2.41 3.49
CA GLU A 133 -8.42 -3.54 2.61
C GLU A 133 -7.19 -4.39 2.24
N LEU A 134 -6.04 -3.75 1.99
CA LEU A 134 -4.79 -4.46 1.71
C LEU A 134 -4.28 -5.24 2.92
N ILE A 135 -4.39 -4.70 4.14
CA ILE A 135 -4.02 -5.39 5.38
C ILE A 135 -4.94 -6.59 5.61
N GLU A 136 -6.26 -6.41 5.46
CA GLU A 136 -7.23 -7.50 5.57
C GLU A 136 -6.91 -8.63 4.57
N LEU A 137 -6.71 -8.27 3.30
CA LEU A 137 -6.32 -9.23 2.27
C LEU A 137 -5.00 -9.92 2.63
N SER A 138 -3.98 -9.15 3.02
CA SER A 138 -2.67 -9.68 3.40
C SER A 138 -2.78 -10.68 4.56
N ASN A 139 -3.59 -10.41 5.58
CA ASN A 139 -3.81 -11.33 6.70
C ASN A 139 -4.40 -12.68 6.28
N GLU A 140 -5.14 -12.73 5.17
CA GLU A 140 -5.73 -13.97 4.67
C GLU A 140 -4.77 -14.80 3.81
N ILE A 141 -3.87 -14.15 3.06
CA ILE A 141 -3.12 -14.80 1.97
C ILE A 141 -1.60 -14.60 2.00
N MET A 142 -1.05 -13.76 2.87
CA MET A 142 0.38 -13.47 2.99
C MET A 142 0.94 -13.84 4.37
N PRO A 143 2.26 -13.99 4.50
CA PRO A 143 2.90 -14.09 5.81
C PRO A 143 2.70 -12.82 6.65
N ASN A 144 2.64 -13.00 7.97
CA ASN A 144 2.43 -11.92 8.94
C ASN A 144 3.36 -10.71 8.75
N GLU A 145 4.62 -10.94 8.36
CA GLU A 145 5.59 -9.87 8.12
C GLU A 145 5.09 -8.84 7.10
N TYR A 146 4.35 -9.29 6.08
CA TYR A 146 3.82 -8.39 5.05
C TYR A 146 2.64 -7.57 5.56
N SER A 147 1.73 -8.19 6.32
CA SER A 147 0.62 -7.47 6.96
C SER A 147 1.13 -6.45 7.98
N GLU A 148 2.19 -6.78 8.69
CA GLU A 148 2.78 -5.90 9.70
C GLU A 148 3.45 -4.68 9.07
N ILE A 149 4.20 -4.82 7.97
CA ILE A 149 4.76 -3.64 7.28
C ILE A 149 3.67 -2.74 6.70
N LEU A 150 2.57 -3.30 6.17
CA LEU A 150 1.41 -2.52 5.72
C LEU A 150 0.74 -1.78 6.88
N THR A 151 0.66 -2.41 8.06
CA THR A 151 0.13 -1.76 9.28
C THR A 151 1.01 -0.58 9.71
N ILE A 152 2.34 -0.74 9.64
CA ILE A 152 3.30 0.33 9.92
C ILE A 152 3.14 1.47 8.91
N GLU A 153 2.98 1.16 7.62
CA GLU A 153 2.75 2.14 6.55
C GLU A 153 1.44 2.91 6.73
N ARG A 154 0.37 2.23 7.12
CA ARG A 154 -0.90 2.89 7.45
C ARG A 154 -0.74 3.88 8.60
N SER A 155 -0.06 3.49 9.68
CA SER A 155 0.25 4.41 10.78
C SER A 155 1.12 5.59 10.34
N TYR A 156 2.05 5.39 9.41
CA TYR A 156 2.85 6.48 8.84
C TYR A 156 1.97 7.49 8.10
N PHE A 157 1.07 7.03 7.21
CA PHE A 157 0.19 7.92 6.46
C PHE A 157 -0.85 8.62 7.34
N GLU A 158 -1.33 7.96 8.38
CA GLU A 158 -2.16 8.59 9.40
C GLU A 158 -1.44 9.79 10.03
N LEU A 159 -0.17 9.65 10.42
CA LEU A 159 0.64 10.76 10.94
C LEU A 159 0.93 11.83 9.89
N LEU A 160 1.18 11.43 8.64
CA LEU A 160 1.48 12.36 7.55
C LEU A 160 0.28 13.28 7.27
N TYR A 161 -0.93 12.74 7.26
CA TYR A 161 -2.12 13.50 6.89
C TYR A 161 -2.91 14.09 8.08
N ASN A 162 -2.82 13.53 9.29
CA ASN A 162 -3.49 14.12 10.48
C ASN A 162 -2.78 15.37 11.02
N HIS A 163 -1.54 15.63 10.62
CA HIS A 163 -0.76 16.81 11.02
C HIS A 163 -0.76 17.95 9.98
N ASN A 164 -1.62 17.85 8.95
CA ASN A 164 -1.77 18.85 7.87
C ASN A 164 -3.18 19.44 7.81
#